data_AF-A0A965QCD6-F1
#
_entry.id   AF-A0A965QCD6-F1
#
_cell.length_a   1.000
_cell.length_b   1.000
_cell.length_c   1.000
_cell.angle_alpha   90.00
_cell.angle_beta   90.00
_cell.angle_gamma   90.00
#
_symmetry.space_group_name_H-M   'P 1'
#
loop_
_entity.id
_entity.type
_entity.pdbx_description
1 polymer ?
#
loop_
_entity_poly.entity_id
_entity_poly.type
_entity_poly.pdbx_seq_one_letter_code
_entity_poly.pdbx_strand_id
1 'polypeptide(L)'
;MPGMMDCHIHTAMFNCMTFHNHRVAQWEVTPQLQQMYSLFHAQNCFDMGFTTLRDLGMNSSRGLFTQELCAVRDSINAGILEVRKRLGRDLQFIRINGTIMGAVIGLLLYLFGLAIG
;
A
#
# COMPACT_ATOMS: atom_id res chain seq x y z
N MET A 1 -5.31 18.82 -12.73
CA MET A 1 -6.30 17.93 -12.08
C MET A 1 -5.81 17.64 -10.66
N PRO A 2 -6.70 17.59 -9.66
CA PRO A 2 -6.37 17.05 -8.33
C PRO A 2 -5.74 15.66 -8.46
N GLY A 3 -4.86 15.30 -7.53
CA GLY A 3 -4.24 13.98 -7.54
C GLY A 3 -5.28 12.89 -7.27
N MET A 4 -5.15 11.75 -7.98
CA MET A 4 -6.09 10.64 -7.84
C MET A 4 -5.77 9.83 -6.58
N MET A 5 -6.80 9.26 -5.95
CA MET A 5 -6.65 8.37 -4.81
C MET A 5 -7.05 6.95 -5.21
N ASP A 6 -6.17 5.99 -4.97
CA ASP A 6 -6.50 4.56 -5.06
C ASP A 6 -6.71 4.01 -3.65
N CYS A 7 -7.94 3.54 -3.37
CA CYS A 7 -8.33 3.02 -2.07
C CYS A 7 -8.20 1.49 -1.95
N HIS A 8 -7.87 0.79 -3.04
CA HIS A 8 -7.79 -0.66 -3.10
C HIS A 8 -6.66 -1.10 -4.05
N ILE A 9 -5.44 -1.11 -3.53
CA ILE A 9 -4.28 -1.53 -4.31
C ILE A 9 -3.42 -2.53 -3.53
N HIS A 10 -2.75 -3.42 -4.27
CA HIS A 10 -1.76 -4.36 -3.76
C HIS A 10 -0.40 -3.98 -4.32
N THR A 11 0.27 -3.03 -3.67
CA THR A 11 1.57 -2.52 -4.15
C THR A 11 2.68 -3.57 -4.01
N ALA A 12 2.54 -4.47 -3.03
CA ALA A 12 3.41 -5.64 -2.87
C ALA A 12 3.00 -6.84 -3.75
N MET A 13 2.24 -6.66 -4.83
CA MET A 13 2.03 -7.76 -5.76
C MET A 13 3.33 -8.03 -6.54
N PHE A 14 3.75 -9.29 -6.62
CA PHE A 14 4.82 -9.70 -7.53
C PHE A 14 4.46 -9.31 -8.97
N ASN A 15 5.46 -8.91 -9.76
CA ASN A 15 5.24 -8.49 -11.14
C ASN A 15 5.19 -9.73 -12.06
N CYS A 16 4.21 -9.79 -12.96
CA CYS A 16 4.13 -10.80 -14.02
C CYS A 16 5.38 -10.80 -14.93
N MET A 17 6.10 -9.68 -14.99
CA MET A 17 7.34 -9.52 -15.74
C MET A 17 8.51 -10.32 -15.15
N THR A 18 8.47 -10.62 -13.84
CA THR A 18 9.54 -11.34 -13.14
C THR A 18 9.13 -12.74 -12.71
N PHE A 19 7.84 -13.00 -12.52
CA PHE A 19 7.30 -14.33 -12.28
C PHE A 19 6.14 -14.65 -13.23
N HIS A 20 6.29 -15.72 -14.02
CA HIS A 20 5.23 -16.22 -14.90
C HIS A 20 4.06 -16.86 -14.12
N ASN A 21 4.30 -17.30 -12.87
CA ASN A 21 3.30 -17.96 -12.04
C ASN A 21 3.20 -17.31 -10.66
N HIS A 22 2.02 -16.76 -10.36
CA HIS A 22 1.71 -16.08 -9.11
C HIS A 22 1.86 -16.95 -7.86
N ARG A 23 1.67 -18.28 -7.97
CA ARG A 23 1.81 -19.20 -6.84
C ARG A 23 3.28 -19.43 -6.50
N VAL A 24 4.14 -19.54 -7.53
CA VAL A 24 5.59 -19.68 -7.35
C VAL A 24 6.17 -18.41 -6.77
N ALA A 25 5.73 -17.25 -7.29
CA ALA A 25 6.15 -15.94 -6.80
C ALA A 25 5.92 -15.75 -5.30
N GLN A 26 4.80 -16.24 -4.76
CA GLN A 26 4.50 -16.15 -3.33
C GLN A 26 5.52 -16.87 -2.43
N TRP A 27 6.20 -17.89 -2.95
CA TRP A 27 7.18 -18.68 -2.19
C TRP A 27 8.62 -18.24 -2.47
N GLU A 28 8.90 -17.73 -3.66
CA GLU A 28 10.26 -17.36 -4.07
C GLU A 28 10.59 -15.89 -3.81
N VAL A 29 9.58 -15.02 -3.65
CA VAL A 29 9.83 -13.60 -3.38
C VAL A 29 10.46 -13.43 -1.99
N THR A 30 11.63 -12.82 -1.97
CA THR A 30 12.29 -12.47 -0.71
C THR A 30 11.69 -11.17 -0.15
N PRO A 31 11.77 -10.94 1.18
CA PRO A 31 11.34 -9.69 1.78
C PRO A 31 11.98 -8.44 1.16
N GLN A 32 13.26 -8.52 0.77
CA GLN A 32 14.00 -7.41 0.15
C GLN A 32 13.49 -7.14 -1.26
N LEU A 33 13.28 -8.20 -2.06
CA LEU A 33 12.73 -8.07 -3.41
C LEU A 33 11.30 -7.53 -3.38
N GLN A 34 10.52 -7.91 -2.37
CA GLN A 34 9.15 -7.44 -2.17
C GLN A 34 9.06 -5.92 -1.96
N GLN A 35 10.03 -5.33 -1.25
CA GLN A 35 10.11 -3.88 -1.04
C GLN A 35 10.38 -3.14 -2.35
N MET A 36 11.24 -3.71 -3.21
CA MET A 36 11.55 -3.15 -4.52
C MET A 36 10.33 -3.15 -5.43
N TYR A 37 9.51 -4.21 -5.41
CA TYR A 37 8.24 -4.23 -6.15
C TYR A 37 7.24 -3.18 -5.63
N SER A 38 7.13 -3.02 -4.30
CA SER A 38 6.24 -2.02 -3.71
C SER A 38 6.62 -0.59 -4.13
N LEU A 39 7.91 -0.26 -4.08
CA LEU A 39 8.43 1.04 -4.53
C LEU A 39 8.19 1.27 -6.03
N PHE A 40 8.48 0.26 -6.86
CA PHE A 40 8.26 0.33 -8.30
C PHE A 40 6.77 0.55 -8.62
N HIS A 41 5.88 -0.20 -7.97
CA HIS A 41 4.44 -0.07 -8.19
C HIS A 41 3.93 1.31 -7.74
N ALA A 42 4.36 1.78 -6.58
CA ALA A 42 4.04 3.11 -6.07
C ALA A 42 4.49 4.22 -7.05
N GLN A 43 5.67 4.10 -7.65
CA GLN A 43 6.16 5.03 -8.67
C GLN A 43 5.30 4.99 -9.94
N ASN A 44 4.92 3.81 -10.41
CA ASN A 44 4.03 3.70 -11.58
C ASN A 44 2.67 4.35 -11.33
N CYS A 45 2.08 4.13 -10.15
CA CYS A 45 0.84 4.80 -9.76
C CYS A 45 0.99 6.32 -9.76
N PHE A 46 2.11 6.82 -9.24
CA PHE A 46 2.39 8.25 -9.28
C PHE A 46 2.50 8.80 -10.69
N ASP A 47 3.19 8.08 -11.59
CA ASP A 47 3.34 8.45 -12.99
C ASP A 47 1.99 8.44 -13.74
N MET A 48 1.04 7.59 -13.30
CA MET A 48 -0.35 7.59 -13.77
C MET A 48 -1.22 8.71 -13.17
N GLY A 49 -0.71 9.48 -12.22
CA GLY A 49 -1.40 10.62 -11.62
C GLY A 49 -2.07 10.35 -10.27
N PHE A 50 -1.86 9.18 -9.68
CA PHE A 50 -2.26 8.90 -8.30
C PHE A 50 -1.31 9.59 -7.31
N THR A 51 -1.86 10.21 -6.28
CA THR A 51 -1.10 10.89 -5.23
C THR A 51 -1.39 10.31 -3.84
N THR A 52 -2.36 9.41 -3.73
CA THR A 52 -2.68 8.73 -2.48
C THR A 52 -2.95 7.27 -2.78
N LEU A 53 -2.24 6.37 -2.11
CA LEU A 53 -2.38 4.93 -2.28
C LEU A 53 -2.70 4.30 -0.93
N ARG A 54 -3.76 3.48 -0.91
CA ARG A 54 -4.09 2.65 0.24
C ARG A 54 -3.80 1.19 -0.06
N ASP A 55 -2.68 0.71 0.47
CA ASP A 55 -2.27 -0.68 0.32
C ASP A 55 -3.08 -1.61 1.25
N LEU A 56 -3.66 -2.66 0.67
CA LEU A 56 -4.48 -3.67 1.38
C LEU A 56 -3.68 -4.87 1.92
N GLY A 57 -2.37 -4.94 1.66
CA GLY A 57 -1.54 -6.09 2.01
C GLY A 57 -1.88 -7.35 1.21
N MET A 58 -1.22 -8.47 1.54
CA MET A 58 -1.36 -9.75 0.80
C MET A 58 -1.86 -10.88 1.70
N ASN A 59 -2.90 -11.60 1.27
CA ASN A 59 -3.35 -12.92 1.77
C ASN A 59 -3.80 -13.06 3.25
N SER A 60 -3.71 -12.03 4.11
CA SER A 60 -4.07 -12.15 5.53
C SER A 60 -4.20 -10.78 6.21
N SER A 61 -4.94 -10.71 7.33
CA SER A 61 -5.01 -9.54 8.23
C SER A 61 -3.65 -9.13 8.80
N ARG A 62 -2.65 -10.01 8.74
CA ARG A 62 -1.25 -9.74 9.08
C ARG A 62 -0.32 -9.65 7.88
N GLY A 63 -0.80 -9.83 6.65
CA GLY A 63 -0.06 -9.72 5.38
C GLY A 63 1.18 -10.62 5.26
N LEU A 64 1.42 -11.24 4.10
CA LEU A 64 2.81 -11.58 3.76
C LEU A 64 3.60 -10.27 3.60
N PHE A 65 4.78 -10.18 4.22
CA PHE A 65 5.70 -9.04 4.13
C PHE A 65 5.19 -7.69 4.66
N THR A 66 4.46 -7.74 5.77
CA THR A 66 3.92 -6.55 6.43
C THR A 66 5.01 -5.62 6.96
N GLN A 67 6.09 -6.15 7.50
CA GLN A 67 7.12 -5.31 8.10
C GLN A 67 7.86 -4.52 7.01
N GLU A 68 8.06 -5.16 5.87
CA GLU A 68 8.70 -4.66 4.66
C GLU A 68 7.89 -3.52 4.04
N LEU A 69 6.58 -3.69 3.92
CA LEU A 69 5.69 -2.63 3.43
C LEU A 69 5.64 -1.43 4.38
N CYS A 70 5.63 -1.66 5.69
CA CYS A 70 5.74 -0.56 6.66
C CYS A 70 7.09 0.14 6.55
N ALA A 71 8.19 -0.60 6.36
CA ALA A 71 9.51 -0.02 6.16
C ALA A 71 9.57 0.85 4.90
N VAL A 72 8.96 0.41 3.79
CA VAL A 72 8.84 1.21 2.57
C VAL A 72 8.04 2.49 2.84
N ARG A 73 6.85 2.39 3.46
CA ARG A 73 6.04 3.56 3.84
C ARG A 73 6.85 4.54 4.69
N ASP A 74 7.49 4.05 5.75
CA ASP A 74 8.20 4.88 6.71
C ASP A 74 9.42 5.53 6.06
N SER A 75 10.10 4.83 5.15
CA SER A 75 11.20 5.40 4.36
C SER A 75 10.74 6.49 3.39
N ILE A 76 9.54 6.37 2.79
CA ILE A 76 8.95 7.42 1.94
C ILE A 76 8.54 8.62 2.79
N ASN A 77 7.85 8.38 3.91
CA ASN A 77 7.41 9.43 4.83
C ASN A 77 8.58 10.19 5.48
N ALA A 78 9.68 9.48 5.76
CA ALA A 78 10.93 10.09 6.27
C ALA A 78 11.73 10.80 5.17
N GLY A 79 11.33 10.69 3.90
CA GLY A 79 12.06 11.26 2.76
C GLY A 79 13.38 10.55 2.43
N ILE A 80 13.60 9.34 2.97
CA ILE A 80 14.79 8.50 2.67
C ILE A 80 14.69 7.96 1.24
N LEU A 81 13.51 7.49 0.86
CA LEU A 81 13.21 7.04 -0.49
C LEU A 81 12.31 8.06 -1.18
N GLU A 82 12.79 8.61 -2.30
CA GLU A 82 12.02 9.53 -3.12
C GLU A 82 11.25 8.78 -4.20
N VAL A 83 9.94 8.64 -4.01
CA VAL A 83 9.02 8.44 -5.14
C VAL A 83 8.87 9.81 -5.80
N ARG A 84 9.30 9.93 -7.05
CA ARG A 84 9.64 11.18 -7.75
C ARG A 84 8.70 12.35 -7.41
N LYS A 85 9.18 13.34 -6.65
CA LYS A 85 8.44 14.59 -6.33
C LYS A 85 8.20 15.42 -7.59
N ARG A 86 7.10 15.20 -8.30
CA ARG A 86 6.66 16.12 -9.34
C ARG A 86 5.78 17.20 -8.71
N LEU A 87 6.40 18.33 -8.39
CA LEU A 87 5.81 19.60 -7.90
C LEU A 87 4.61 19.42 -6.94
N GLY A 88 4.87 19.47 -5.64
CA GLY A 88 3.84 19.74 -4.61
C GLY A 88 2.79 18.64 -4.39
N ARG A 89 3.01 17.42 -4.91
CA ARG A 89 2.13 16.27 -4.71
C ARG A 89 2.88 15.20 -3.94
N ASP A 90 2.73 15.21 -2.62
CA ASP A 90 3.29 14.17 -1.76
C ASP A 90 2.49 12.88 -1.98
N LEU A 91 3.19 11.79 -2.32
CA LEU A 91 2.57 10.48 -2.40
C LEU A 91 2.26 10.01 -0.97
N GLN A 92 0.99 10.09 -0.58
CA GLN A 92 0.55 9.58 0.71
C GLN A 92 0.36 8.08 0.62
N PHE A 93 1.31 7.32 1.16
CA PHE A 93 1.22 5.88 1.29
C PHE A 93 0.52 5.53 2.61
N ILE A 94 -0.78 5.25 2.53
CA ILE A 94 -1.60 4.93 3.71
C ILE A 94 -1.72 3.42 3.80
N ARG A 95 -1.01 2.83 4.76
CA ARG A 95 -1.23 1.43 5.11
C ARG A 95 -1.99 1.34 6.42
N ILE A 96 -3.21 0.82 6.36
CA ILE A 96 -3.97 0.48 7.57
C ILE A 96 -3.58 -0.93 7.96
N ASN A 97 -2.92 -1.05 9.11
CA ASN A 97 -2.59 -2.33 9.70
C ASN A 97 -3.89 -3.07 10.04
N GLY A 98 -4.21 -4.11 9.27
CA GLY A 98 -5.34 -4.99 9.50
C GLY A 98 -6.69 -4.38 9.11
N THR A 99 -7.35 -5.07 8.17
CA THR A 99 -8.80 -5.00 7.97
C THR A 99 -9.60 -5.04 9.27
N ILE A 100 -9.06 -5.61 10.37
CA ILE A 100 -9.68 -5.62 11.69
C ILE A 100 -9.69 -4.23 12.34
N MET A 101 -8.58 -3.49 12.43
CA MET A 101 -8.62 -2.14 13.03
C MET A 101 -9.43 -1.17 12.17
N GLY A 102 -9.32 -1.29 10.84
CA GLY A 102 -10.18 -0.55 9.93
C GLY A 102 -11.67 -0.90 10.07
N ALA A 103 -12.00 -2.18 10.21
CA ALA A 103 -13.38 -2.63 10.43
C ALA A 103 -13.88 -2.29 11.83
N VAL A 104 -13.04 -2.32 12.86
CA VAL A 104 -13.38 -1.95 14.23
C VAL A 104 -13.64 -0.45 14.30
N ILE A 105 -12.77 0.38 13.72
CA ILE A 105 -13.00 1.83 13.63
C ILE A 105 -14.25 2.12 12.79
N GLY A 106 -14.42 1.45 11.64
CA GLY A 106 -15.62 1.60 10.82
C GLY A 106 -16.90 1.18 11.55
N LEU A 107 -16.87 0.08 12.29
CA LEU A 107 -17.97 -0.40 13.12
C LEU A 107 -18.26 0.55 14.27
N LEU A 108 -17.23 1.08 14.95
CA LEU A 108 -17.39 2.06 16.02
C LEU A 108 -18.02 3.35 15.51
N LEU A 109 -17.59 3.84 14.35
CA LEU A 109 -18.18 5.03 13.71
C LEU A 109 -19.63 4.78 13.27
N TYR A 110 -19.93 3.60 12.73
CA TYR A 110 -21.30 3.19 12.37
C TYR A 110 -22.22 3.09 13.60
N LEU A 111 -21.76 2.44 14.66
CA LEU A 111 -22.50 2.31 15.92
C LEU A 111 -22.67 3.67 16.62
N PHE A 112 -21.65 4.53 16.56
CA PHE A 112 -21.75 5.89 17.05
C PHE A 112 -22.78 6.68 16.24
N GLY A 113 -22.74 6.64 14.90
CA GLY A 113 -23.76 7.24 14.04
C GLY A 113 -25.19 6.80 14.40
N LEU A 114 -25.41 5.50 14.63
CA LEU A 114 -26.70 4.99 15.11
C LEU A 114 -27.11 5.50 16.50
N ALA A 115 -26.14 5.80 17.37
CA ALA A 115 -26.40 6.29 18.72
C ALA A 115 -26.70 7.79 18.79
N ILE A 116 -26.21 8.57 17.82
CA ILE A 116 -26.41 10.04 17.77
C ILE A 116 -27.35 10.53 16.67
N GLY A 117 -27.78 9.67 15.72
CA GLY A 117 -28.83 9.97 14.72
C GLY A 117 -28.30 10.18 13.31
#